data_AF-A0AAX3W2B9-F1
#
_entry.id   AF-A0AAX3W2B9-F1
#
_cell.length_a   1.000
_cell.length_b   1.000
_cell.length_c   1.000
_cell.angle_alpha   90.00
_cell.angle_beta   90.00
_cell.angle_gamma   90.00
#
_symmetry.space_group_name_H-M   'P 1'
#
loop_
_entity.id
_entity.type
_entity.pdbx_description
1 polymer ?
#
loop_
_entity_poly.entity_id
_entity_poly.type
_entity_poly.pdbx_seq_one_letter_code
_entity_poly.pdbx_strand_id
1 'polypeptide(L)' 'MAKETITYIISKDNLWVTNRPSKSVPTIKYSTSKSDARKFDGLEDLSIDLTNHRIFKLTHIEIDEEEEIKLE' A
#
# COMPACT_ATOMS: atom_id res chain seq x y z
N MET A 1 -10.64 -15.74 -13.42
CA MET A 1 -10.83 -14.27 -13.37
C MET A 1 -9.67 -13.72 -12.57
N ALA A 2 -8.88 -12.79 -13.10
CA ALA A 2 -7.74 -12.24 -12.35
C ALA A 2 -8.26 -11.49 -11.12
N LYS A 3 -7.72 -11.81 -9.94
CA LYS A 3 -8.09 -11.13 -8.71
C LYS A 3 -7.21 -9.89 -8.55
N GLU A 4 -7.82 -8.72 -8.59
CA GLU A 4 -7.12 -7.44 -8.47
C GLU A 4 -7.26 -6.90 -7.04
N THR A 5 -6.14 -6.57 -6.41
CA THR A 5 -6.09 -5.89 -5.12
C THR A 5 -5.43 -4.53 -5.28
N ILE A 6 -6.17 -3.46 -5.01
CA ILE A 6 -5.67 -2.09 -5.05
C ILE A 6 -5.24 -1.67 -3.65
N THR A 7 -4.00 -1.22 -3.52
CA THR A 7 -3.48 -0.62 -2.29
C THR A 7 -2.77 0.69 -2.59
N TYR A 8 -2.58 1.52 -1.57
CA TYR A 8 -1.89 2.80 -1.66
C TYR A 8 -0.73 2.83 -0.67
N ILE A 9 0.34 3.53 -1.02
CA ILE A 9 1.42 3.89 -0.09
C ILE A 9 1.65 5.40 -0.16
N ILE A 10 2.07 5.99 0.95
CA ILE A 10 2.20 7.44 1.09
C ILE A 10 3.66 7.79 1.43
N SER A 11 4.18 8.85 0.82
CA SER A 11 5.53 9.36 1.10
C SER A 11 5.57 10.88 1.24
N LYS A 12 6.59 11.39 1.92
CA LYS A 12 6.96 12.80 1.99
C LYS A 12 8.47 12.92 1.87
N ASP A 13 8.98 13.64 0.87
CA ASP A 13 10.42 13.91 0.70
C ASP A 13 11.33 12.66 0.82
N ASN A 14 10.94 11.56 0.15
CA ASN A 14 11.59 10.23 0.20
C ASN A 14 11.45 9.43 1.50
N LEU A 15 10.63 9.91 2.45
CA LEU A 15 10.24 9.19 3.64
C LEU A 15 8.88 8.54 3.46
N TRP A 16 8.78 7.25 3.77
CA TRP A 16 7.57 6.44 3.60
C TRP A 16 6.80 6.33 4.90
N VAL A 17 5.48 6.52 4.84
CA VAL A 17 4.60 6.39 6.01
C VAL A 17 4.51 4.91 6.41
N THR A 18 4.83 4.58 7.66
CA THR A 18 4.93 3.18 8.15
C THR A 18 3.82 2.75 9.09
N ASN A 19 3.01 3.69 9.59
CA ASN A 19 1.83 3.41 10.40
C ASN A 19 0.54 3.91 9.71
N ARG A 20 -0.63 3.62 10.29
CA ARG A 20 -1.91 4.22 9.88
C ARG A 20 -2.27 5.33 10.86
N PRO A 21 -2.02 6.61 10.54
CA PRO A 21 -2.40 7.72 11.41
C PRO A 21 -3.91 7.83 11.47
N SER A 22 -4.46 7.97 12.67
CA SER A 22 -5.90 8.08 12.93
C SER A 22 -6.16 9.10 14.02
N LYS A 23 -7.42 9.43 14.29
CA LYS A 23 -7.79 10.36 15.37
C LYS A 23 -7.24 9.91 16.74
N SER A 24 -7.19 8.60 16.97
CA SER A 24 -6.65 8.02 18.21
C SER A 24 -5.12 7.91 18.22
N VAL A 25 -4.49 7.84 17.03
CA VAL A 25 -3.04 7.79 16.88
C VAL A 25 -2.61 8.82 15.83
N PRO A 26 -2.54 10.11 16.19
CA PRO A 26 -2.29 11.18 15.23
C PRO A 26 -0.82 11.22 14.77
N THR A 27 0.08 10.55 15.49
CA THR A 27 1.49 10.52 15.15
C THR A 27 1.72 9.81 13.82
N ILE A 28 2.40 10.48 12.89
CA ILE A 28 2.81 9.89 11.62
C ILE A 28 4.25 9.40 11.78
N LYS A 29 4.47 8.11 11.53
CA LYS A 29 5.80 7.48 11.53
C LYS A 29 6.29 7.33 10.10
N TYR A 30 7.59 7.54 9.94
CA TYR A 30 8.26 7.54 8.66
C TYR A 30 9.46 6.57 8.66
N SER A 31 9.78 6.00 7.49
CA SER A 31 11.01 5.24 7.24
C SER A 31 11.64 5.70 5.94
N THR A 32 12.97 5.61 5.83
CA THR A 32 13.69 5.82 4.57
C THR A 32 13.54 4.63 3.60
N SER A 33 13.12 3.46 4.09
CA SER A 33 12.92 2.26 3.29
C SER A 33 11.50 2.17 2.75
N LYS A 34 11.35 2.00 1.43
CA LYS A 34 10.05 1.78 0.78
C LYS A 34 9.39 0.47 1.22
N SER A 35 10.18 -0.53 1.59
CA SER A 35 9.67 -1.85 2.01
C SER A 35 8.88 -1.78 3.31
N ASP A 36 9.16 -0.78 4.16
CA ASP A 36 8.45 -0.56 5.42
C ASP A 36 7.15 0.23 5.23
N ALA A 37 6.90 0.72 4.01
CA ALA A 37 5.73 1.55 3.72
C ALA A 37 4.44 0.78 4.03
N ARG A 38 3.58 1.40 4.83
CA ARG A 38 2.28 0.83 5.14
C ARG A 38 1.42 0.88 3.88
N LYS A 39 0.85 -0.28 3.52
CA LYS A 39 -0.18 -0.38 2.49
C LYS A 39 -1.53 0.02 3.08
N PHE A 40 -2.26 0.85 2.34
CA PHE A 40 -3.58 1.33 2.68
C PHE A 40 -4.59 0.84 1.66
N ASP A 41 -5.69 0.24 2.10
CA ASP A 41 -6.76 -0.24 1.20
C ASP A 41 -7.65 0.91 0.69
N GLY A 42 -7.50 2.09 1.29
CA GLY A 42 -8.18 3.33 0.94
C GLY A 42 -7.52 4.52 1.65
N LEU A 43 -7.84 5.73 1.19
CA LEU A 43 -7.30 6.98 1.74
C LEU A 43 -8.27 7.68 2.71
N GLU A 44 -9.43 7.09 2.93
CA GLU A 44 -10.47 7.58 3.82
C GLU A 44 -10.02 7.41 5.30
N ASP A 45 -10.47 8.31 6.18
CA ASP A 45 -10.16 8.33 7.62
C ASP A 45 -8.67 8.45 8.01
N LEU A 46 -7.79 8.79 7.06
CA LEU A 46 -6.40 9.07 7.37
C LEU A 46 -6.27 10.44 8.03
N SER A 47 -5.70 10.46 9.24
CA SER A 47 -5.29 11.70 9.92
C SER A 47 -3.93 12.18 9.40
N ILE A 48 -3.83 12.33 8.08
CA ILE A 48 -2.62 12.75 7.38
C ILE A 48 -2.97 13.92 6.44
N ASP A 49 -2.19 14.99 6.50
CA ASP A 49 -2.31 16.07 5.53
C ASP A 49 -1.69 15.64 4.20
N LEU A 50 -2.51 15.36 3.18
CA LEU A 50 -2.02 14.87 1.89
C LEU A 50 -1.48 15.99 0.97
N THR A 51 -1.65 17.27 1.31
CA THR A 51 -1.23 18.39 0.45
C THR A 51 0.28 18.39 0.19
N ASN A 52 1.07 17.92 1.16
CA ASN A 52 2.53 17.87 1.06
C ASN A 52 3.07 16.44 0.88
N HIS A 53 2.20 15.47 0.60
CA HIS A 53 2.57 14.07 0.45
C HIS A 53 2.33 13.59 -0.97
N ARG A 54 3.09 12.57 -1.36
CA ARG A 54 2.90 11.85 -2.62
C ARG A 54 2.27 10.51 -2.33
N ILE A 55 1.26 10.16 -3.12
CA ILE A 55 0.50 8.91 -3.00
C ILE A 55 0.82 8.05 -4.21
N PHE A 56 1.14 6.79 -3.97
CA PHE A 56 1.36 5.81 -5.03
C PHE A 56 0.29 4.74 -4.94
N LYS A 57 -0.45 4.55 -6.03
CA LYS A 57 -1.37 3.42 -6.22
C LYS A 57 -0.58 2.19 -6.65
N LEU A 58 -0.80 1.10 -5.95
CA LEU A 58 -0.27 -0.23 -6.24
C LEU A 58 -1.44 -1.12 -6.62
N THR A 59 -1.45 -1.60 -7.85
CA THR A 59 -2.38 -2.64 -8.29
C THR A 59 -1.63 -3.98 -8.26
N HIS A 60 -2.10 -4.90 -7.44
CA HIS A 60 -1.63 -6.28 -7.44
C HIS A 60 -2.63 -7.14 -8.21
N ILE A 61 -2.14 -7.93 -9.17
CA ILE A 61 -2.95 -8.78 -10.03
C ILE A 61 -2.48 -10.22 -9.78
N GLU A 62 -3.34 -11.04 -9.19
CA GLU A 62 -3.11 -12.49 -9.05
C GLU A 62 -3.61 -13.18 -10.33
N ILE A 63 -2.73 -13.96 -10.96
CA ILE A 63 -3.01 -14.77 -12.14
C ILE A 63 -2.76 -16.22 -11.73
N ASP A 64 -3.82 -17.04 -11.77
CA ASP A 64 -3.74 -18.49 -11.58
C ASP A 64 -3.60 -19.14 -12.95
N GLU A 65 -2.49 -19.85 -13.19
CA GLU A 65 -2.24 -20.62 -14.41
C GLU A 65 -2.34 -22.12 -14.08
N GLU A 66 -3.19 -22.85 -14.79
CA GLU A 66 -3.38 -24.29 -14.65
C GLU A 66 -2.76 -25.00 -15.85
N GLU A 67 -1.84 -25.94 -15.60
CA GLU A 67 -1.27 -26.83 -16.63
C GLU A 67 -1.66 -28.27 -16.34
N GLU A 68 -2.22 -28.97 -17.34
CA GLU A 68 -2.51 -30.40 -17.25
C GLU A 68 -1.21 -31.20 -17.39
N ILE A 69 -0.73 -31.77 -16.30
CA ILE A 69 0.42 -32.67 -16.32
C ILE A 69 -0.08 -34.09 -16.59
N LYS A 70 0.31 -34.67 -17.74
CA LYS A 70 0.13 -36.10 -18.02
C LYS A 70 1.32 -36.88 -17.50
N LEU A 71 1.05 -37.78 -16.57
CA LEU A 71 2.03 -38.75 -16.09
C LEU A 71 1.98 -39.98 -17.00
N GLU A 72 3.14 -40.38 -17.54
CA GLU A 72 3.33 -41.63 -18.30
C GLU A 72 3.34 -42.87 -17.40
#